data_AF-A0A956CTM7-F1
#
_entry.id   AF-A0A956CTM7-F1
#
_cell.length_a   1.000
_cell.length_b   1.000
_cell.length_c   1.000
_cell.angle_alpha   90.00
_cell.angle_beta   90.00
_cell.angle_gamma   90.00
#
_symmetry.space_group_name_H-M   'P 1'
#
loop_
_entity.id
_entity.type
_entity.pdbx_description
1 polymer ?
#
loop_
_entity_poly.entity_id
_entity_poly.type
_entity_poly.pdbx_seq_one_letter_code
_entity_poly.pdbx_strand_id
1 'polypeptide(L)'
;MVLAGLVIVGLRFFADSRRRRLPPEPEPAEEALSGEVDLTVVQLAIDWRARAFVQGVLSALSRSGRTGTADGRAELLAATTRTLLDVRLAWLYAAVANHERMASSDAEGRFRRWGVDARARFEEELVRAEDGALTEREASPVRARPEEGPGVVVVTLLVAAREEILDVIEQTDAAAIGRLLGQVGRLGADDLVAFEVIWSPAAEADRMSTYELEVRYPELEKLDEDTLAGRTFCESCGGPYPAELGACPHCGAPHPSAARA
;
A
#
# COMPACT_ATOMS: atom_id res chain seq x y z
N MET A 1 8.49 -13.36 13.19
CA MET A 1 7.11 -13.79 13.47
C MET A 1 6.25 -12.66 12.99
N VAL A 2 5.61 -12.79 11.83
CA VAL A 2 5.00 -11.64 11.15
C VAL A 2 3.65 -11.28 11.73
N LEU A 3 3.62 -10.20 12.50
CA LEU A 3 2.43 -9.54 12.98
C LEU A 3 1.97 -8.54 11.91
N ALA A 4 0.72 -8.61 11.48
CA ALA A 4 0.21 -7.75 10.44
C ALA A 4 -1.07 -7.00 10.84
N GLY A 5 -1.33 -5.91 10.14
CA GLY A 5 -2.44 -5.01 10.36
C GLY A 5 -3.12 -4.73 9.04
N LEU A 6 -4.43 -4.53 9.10
CA LEU A 6 -5.28 -4.53 7.94
C LEU A 6 -6.47 -3.60 8.12
N VAL A 7 -6.76 -2.83 7.08
CA VAL A 7 -8.03 -2.15 6.89
C VAL A 7 -8.62 -2.61 5.56
N ILE A 8 -9.76 -3.30 5.64
CA ILE A 8 -10.55 -3.75 4.50
C ILE A 8 -11.72 -2.80 4.32
N VAL A 9 -11.93 -2.29 3.11
CA VAL A 9 -13.01 -1.33 2.89
C VAL A 9 -13.75 -1.62 1.58
N GLY A 10 -15.06 -1.88 1.65
CA GLY A 10 -15.94 -1.87 0.46
C GLY A 10 -16.27 -3.23 -0.16
N LEU A 11 -15.93 -4.38 0.47
CA LEU A 11 -16.31 -5.71 -0.04
C LEU A 11 -17.83 -5.89 -0.21
N ARG A 12 -18.65 -5.16 0.57
CA ARG A 12 -20.12 -5.14 0.42
C ARG A 12 -20.61 -4.41 -0.83
N PHE A 13 -19.84 -3.48 -1.40
CA PHE A 13 -20.25 -2.72 -2.59
C PHE A 13 -20.34 -3.63 -3.82
N PHE A 14 -19.43 -4.61 -3.93
CA PHE A 14 -19.51 -5.66 -4.93
C PHE A 14 -20.70 -6.62 -4.74
N ALA A 15 -21.22 -6.76 -3.51
CA ALA A 15 -22.38 -7.59 -3.24
C ALA A 15 -23.72 -6.86 -3.51
N ASP A 16 -23.76 -5.54 -3.34
CA ASP A 16 -24.95 -4.71 -3.57
C ASP A 16 -25.27 -4.54 -5.07
N SER A 17 -24.25 -4.52 -5.93
CA SER A 17 -24.41 -4.57 -7.40
C SER A 17 -25.15 -5.83 -7.88
N ARG A 18 -25.16 -6.91 -7.08
CA ARG A 18 -25.89 -8.15 -7.37
C ARG A 18 -27.37 -8.12 -6.96
N ARG A 19 -27.82 -7.19 -6.10
CA ARG A 19 -29.17 -7.23 -5.49
C ARG A 19 -30.25 -6.39 -6.19
N ARG A 20 -29.93 -5.61 -7.23
CA ARG A 20 -30.92 -4.83 -8.02
C ARG A 20 -31.56 -5.61 -9.19
N ARG A 21 -32.07 -6.83 -8.98
CA ARG A 21 -32.94 -7.51 -9.98
C ARG A 21 -34.09 -8.29 -9.33
N LEU A 22 -35.28 -7.69 -9.31
CA LEU A 22 -36.56 -8.41 -9.50
C LEU A 22 -37.13 -7.91 -10.84
N PRO A 23 -37.43 -8.78 -11.82
CA PRO A 23 -37.76 -8.33 -13.16
C PRO A 23 -39.27 -8.01 -13.30
N PRO A 24 -39.67 -6.85 -13.88
CA PRO A 24 -40.83 -6.82 -14.75
C PRO A 24 -40.46 -7.34 -16.16
N GLU A 25 -41.48 -7.69 -16.93
CA GLU A 25 -41.51 -8.45 -18.20
C GLU A 25 -40.41 -8.17 -19.26
N PRO A 26 -40.13 -9.13 -20.16
CA PRO A 26 -38.98 -9.07 -21.05
C PRO A 26 -39.14 -8.02 -22.17
N GLU A 27 -38.52 -6.86 -21.97
CA GLU A 27 -38.17 -5.93 -23.04
C GLU A 27 -36.80 -6.30 -23.66
N PRO A 28 -36.57 -6.01 -24.95
CA PRO A 28 -35.42 -6.52 -25.69
C PRO A 28 -34.12 -5.86 -25.24
N ALA A 29 -33.16 -6.68 -24.82
CA ALA A 29 -31.71 -6.47 -24.78
C ALA A 29 -31.22 -5.00 -24.69
N GLU A 30 -31.60 -4.29 -23.63
CA GLU A 30 -30.74 -3.23 -23.11
C GLU A 30 -29.59 -3.91 -22.37
N GLU A 31 -28.40 -3.83 -22.96
CA GLU A 31 -27.13 -4.13 -22.31
C GLU A 31 -27.13 -3.46 -20.93
N ALA A 32 -27.29 -4.28 -19.89
CA ALA A 32 -27.09 -3.83 -18.54
C ALA A 32 -25.71 -3.19 -18.48
N LEU A 33 -25.65 -1.89 -18.20
CA LEU A 33 -24.44 -1.13 -17.91
C LEU A 33 -23.67 -1.84 -16.78
N SER A 34 -22.88 -2.86 -17.11
CA SER A 34 -21.91 -3.45 -16.21
C SER A 34 -20.75 -2.48 -16.17
N GLY A 35 -20.79 -1.54 -15.23
CA GLY A 35 -19.71 -0.57 -15.07
C GLY A 35 -18.37 -1.29 -15.02
N GLU A 36 -17.49 -0.95 -15.96
CA GLU A 36 -16.11 -1.44 -15.94
C GLU A 36 -15.43 -0.92 -14.68
N VAL A 37 -14.59 -1.76 -14.10
CA VAL A 37 -13.81 -1.44 -12.91
C VAL A 37 -12.35 -1.65 -13.25
N ASP A 38 -11.54 -0.65 -12.94
CA ASP A 38 -10.09 -0.72 -12.95
C ASP A 38 -9.59 -1.19 -11.59
N LEU A 39 -8.53 -2.00 -11.57
CA LEU A 39 -7.91 -2.53 -10.36
C LEU A 39 -6.41 -2.32 -10.44
N THR A 40 -5.86 -1.61 -9.45
CA THR A 40 -4.41 -1.50 -9.26
C THR A 40 -4.00 -2.01 -7.89
N VAL A 41 -2.81 -2.59 -7.80
CA VAL A 41 -2.18 -2.96 -6.54
C VAL A 41 -0.81 -2.33 -6.46
N VAL A 42 -0.55 -1.59 -5.38
CA VAL A 42 0.75 -0.97 -5.10
C VAL A 42 1.32 -1.57 -3.83
N GLN A 43 2.52 -2.13 -3.89
CA GLN A 43 3.28 -2.57 -2.74
C GLN A 43 4.49 -1.66 -2.56
N LEU A 44 4.71 -1.15 -1.35
CA LEU A 44 5.85 -0.29 -1.03
C LEU A 44 6.55 -0.79 0.23
N ALA A 45 7.84 -1.08 0.11
CA ALA A 45 8.71 -1.27 1.27
C ALA A 45 9.28 0.08 1.72
N ILE A 46 9.06 0.41 2.98
CA ILE A 46 9.43 1.68 3.61
C ILE A 46 10.48 1.40 4.69
N ASP A 47 11.56 2.19 4.68
CA ASP A 47 12.67 2.01 5.60
C ASP A 47 12.32 2.36 7.06
N TRP A 48 13.23 1.97 7.95
CA TRP A 48 13.09 2.13 9.39
C TRP A 48 12.80 3.56 9.87
N ARG A 49 13.16 4.61 9.10
CA ARG A 49 12.96 6.03 9.50
C ARG A 49 11.49 6.39 9.59
N ALA A 50 10.76 5.89 8.60
CA ALA A 50 9.35 6.18 8.44
C ALA A 50 8.47 5.04 8.97
N ARG A 51 9.03 3.85 9.20
CA ARG A 51 8.30 2.65 9.65
C ARG A 51 7.34 2.92 10.81
N ALA A 52 7.85 3.40 11.95
CA ALA A 52 7.04 3.61 13.16
C ALA A 52 5.95 4.67 12.93
N PHE A 53 6.26 5.72 12.17
CA PHE A 53 5.29 6.74 11.77
C PHE A 53 4.17 6.15 10.92
N VAL A 54 4.51 5.42 9.84
CA VAL A 54 3.53 4.80 8.94
C VAL A 54 2.65 3.80 9.68
N GLN A 55 3.24 2.89 10.46
CA GLN A 55 2.49 1.93 11.28
C GLN A 55 1.51 2.63 12.24
N GLY A 56 1.97 3.70 12.90
CA GLY A 56 1.16 4.49 13.82
C GLY A 56 -0.02 5.19 13.13
N VAL A 57 0.23 5.80 11.97
CA VAL A 57 -0.82 6.46 11.18
C VAL A 57 -1.84 5.45 10.65
N LEU A 58 -1.40 4.34 10.05
CA LEU A 58 -2.31 3.29 9.55
C LEU A 58 -3.15 2.68 10.68
N SER A 59 -2.55 2.47 11.86
CA SER A 59 -3.27 2.01 13.06
C SER A 59 -4.24 3.07 13.61
N ALA A 60 -3.96 4.36 13.45
CA ALA A 60 -4.91 5.41 13.81
C ALA A 60 -6.07 5.48 12.82
N LEU A 61 -5.79 5.33 11.52
CA LEU A 61 -6.81 5.30 10.47
C LEU A 61 -7.75 4.11 10.63
N SER A 62 -7.23 2.92 10.95
CA SER A 62 -8.06 1.74 11.22
C SER A 62 -9.04 1.96 12.39
N ARG A 63 -8.57 2.60 13.47
CA ARG A 63 -9.37 2.93 14.66
C ARG A 63 -10.42 4.01 14.41
N SER A 64 -10.18 4.92 13.48
CA SER A 64 -11.11 6.01 13.18
C SER A 64 -12.45 5.52 12.58
N GLY A 65 -12.49 4.30 12.03
CA GLY A 65 -13.73 3.56 11.77
C GLY A 65 -14.66 4.15 10.69
N ARG A 66 -14.24 5.18 9.93
CA ARG A 66 -15.08 5.81 8.89
C ARG A 66 -15.22 4.97 7.61
N THR A 67 -14.99 3.66 7.69
CA THR A 67 -15.07 2.71 6.57
C THR A 67 -16.52 2.38 6.15
N GLY A 68 -17.51 2.71 7.00
CA GLY A 68 -18.94 2.41 6.75
C GLY A 68 -19.66 3.32 5.74
N THR A 69 -19.08 4.46 5.37
CA THR A 69 -19.70 5.45 4.45
C THR A 69 -18.80 5.73 3.25
N ALA A 70 -19.36 5.98 2.07
CA ALA A 70 -18.58 6.23 0.85
C ALA A 70 -17.57 7.38 0.99
N ASP A 71 -18.00 8.52 1.54
CA ASP A 71 -17.11 9.66 1.81
C ASP A 71 -15.98 9.29 2.77
N GLY A 72 -16.31 8.63 3.88
CA GLY A 72 -15.30 8.16 4.83
C GLY A 72 -14.30 7.17 4.22
N ARG A 73 -14.69 6.37 3.22
CA ARG A 73 -13.75 5.51 2.47
C ARG A 73 -12.80 6.34 1.62
N ALA A 74 -13.32 7.32 0.88
CA ALA A 74 -12.50 8.21 0.07
C ALA A 74 -11.53 9.04 0.94
N GLU A 75 -12.00 9.54 2.09
CA GLU A 75 -11.16 10.23 3.08
C GLU A 75 -10.02 9.33 3.60
N LEU A 76 -10.32 8.06 3.92
CA LEU A 76 -9.31 7.11 4.38
C LEU A 76 -8.29 6.77 3.29
N LEU A 77 -8.72 6.61 2.04
CA LEU A 77 -7.83 6.39 0.90
C LEU A 77 -6.92 7.61 0.67
N ALA A 78 -7.48 8.81 0.71
CA ALA A 78 -6.73 10.06 0.58
C ALA A 78 -5.69 10.22 1.72
N ALA A 79 -6.07 9.91 2.96
CA ALA A 79 -5.16 9.94 4.10
C ALA A 79 -4.04 8.88 3.97
N THR A 80 -4.38 7.68 3.51
CA THR A 80 -3.41 6.58 3.29
C THR A 80 -2.39 6.96 2.22
N THR A 81 -2.85 7.36 1.03
CA THR A 81 -1.99 7.78 -0.08
C THR A 81 -1.13 8.98 0.28
N ARG A 82 -1.68 9.98 0.98
CA ARG A 82 -0.92 11.12 1.51
C ARG A 82 0.20 10.67 2.44
N THR A 83 -0.10 9.78 3.39
CA THR A 83 0.90 9.25 4.33
C THR A 83 2.06 8.59 3.59
N LEU A 84 1.76 7.80 2.55
CA LEU A 84 2.78 7.15 1.71
C LEU A 84 3.61 8.18 0.92
N LEU A 85 2.96 9.22 0.37
CA LEU A 85 3.63 10.29 -0.37
C LEU A 85 4.50 11.19 0.52
N ASP A 86 4.09 11.43 1.77
CA ASP A 86 4.84 12.23 2.74
C ASP A 86 6.17 11.55 3.14
N VAL A 87 6.25 10.21 3.01
CA VAL A 87 7.45 9.41 3.30
C VAL A 87 8.15 8.90 2.04
N ARG A 88 7.96 9.56 0.89
CA ARG A 88 8.52 9.12 -0.41
C ARG A 88 10.04 8.90 -0.38
N LEU A 89 10.76 9.73 0.38
CA LEU A 89 12.21 9.60 0.56
C LEU A 89 12.64 8.41 1.42
N ALA A 90 11.70 7.63 1.96
CA ALA A 90 11.93 6.40 2.71
C ALA A 90 11.50 5.14 1.94
N TRP A 91 10.97 5.26 0.72
CA TRP A 91 10.69 4.10 -0.12
C TRP A 91 11.99 3.39 -0.50
N LEU A 92 11.99 2.06 -0.49
CA LEU A 92 13.14 1.22 -0.82
C LEU A 92 12.84 0.29 -1.99
N TYR A 93 11.72 -0.44 -1.91
CA TYR A 93 11.29 -1.39 -2.94
C TYR A 93 9.83 -1.12 -3.29
N ALA A 94 9.45 -1.47 -4.52
CA ALA A 94 8.08 -1.40 -4.98
C ALA A 94 7.71 -2.56 -5.90
N ALA A 95 6.42 -2.82 -5.98
CA ALA A 95 5.80 -3.61 -7.02
C ALA A 95 4.46 -2.97 -7.36
N VAL A 96 4.12 -2.95 -8.65
CA VAL A 96 2.82 -2.46 -9.12
C VAL A 96 2.20 -3.52 -10.04
N ALA A 97 0.96 -3.91 -9.73
CA ALA A 97 0.18 -4.77 -10.60
C ALA A 97 -1.00 -3.99 -11.15
N ASN A 98 -0.89 -3.57 -12.41
CA ASN A 98 -1.98 -2.99 -13.17
C ASN A 98 -2.87 -4.10 -13.74
N HIS A 99 -4.18 -3.87 -13.81
CA HIS A 99 -5.10 -4.79 -14.48
C HIS A 99 -5.94 -4.02 -15.49
N GLU A 100 -6.14 -4.60 -16.67
CA GLU A 100 -7.09 -4.03 -17.63
C GLU A 100 -8.48 -3.89 -17.01
N ARG A 101 -9.19 -2.83 -17.41
CA ARG A 101 -10.57 -2.63 -16.97
C ARG A 101 -11.43 -3.85 -17.30
N MET A 102 -12.28 -4.21 -16.34
CA MET A 102 -13.02 -5.48 -16.40
C MET A 102 -14.42 -5.34 -15.81
N ALA A 103 -15.26 -6.36 -16.03
CA ALA A 103 -16.55 -6.43 -15.37
C ALA A 103 -16.39 -6.42 -13.84
N SER A 104 -17.30 -5.72 -13.14
CA SER A 104 -17.28 -5.58 -11.68
C SER A 104 -17.17 -6.92 -10.93
N SER A 105 -17.78 -8.00 -11.44
CA SER A 105 -17.67 -9.35 -10.84
C SER A 105 -16.26 -9.94 -10.93
N ASP A 106 -15.55 -9.67 -12.03
CA ASP A 106 -14.19 -10.16 -12.23
C ASP A 106 -13.21 -9.35 -11.37
N ALA A 107 -13.43 -8.04 -11.26
CA ALA A 107 -12.70 -7.15 -10.36
C ALA A 107 -12.86 -7.60 -8.90
N GLU A 108 -14.08 -7.93 -8.45
CA GLU A 108 -14.34 -8.47 -7.11
C GLU A 108 -13.50 -9.74 -6.85
N GLY A 109 -13.52 -10.67 -7.82
CA GLY A 109 -12.80 -11.93 -7.73
C GLY A 109 -11.29 -11.72 -7.64
N ARG A 110 -10.72 -10.83 -8.45
CA ARG A 110 -9.30 -10.47 -8.43
C ARG A 110 -8.91 -9.75 -7.14
N PHE A 111 -9.68 -8.75 -6.72
CA PHE A 111 -9.47 -7.99 -5.49
C PHE A 111 -9.40 -8.91 -4.27
N ARG A 112 -10.36 -9.84 -4.14
CA ARG A 112 -10.37 -10.82 -3.05
C ARG A 112 -9.15 -11.73 -3.08
N ARG A 113 -8.73 -12.21 -4.25
CA ARG A 113 -7.53 -13.06 -4.37
C ARG A 113 -6.28 -12.32 -3.90
N TRP A 114 -6.06 -11.09 -4.37
CA TRP A 114 -4.95 -10.27 -3.91
C TRP A 114 -4.94 -10.09 -2.38
N GLY A 115 -6.10 -9.78 -1.80
CA GLY A 115 -6.21 -9.67 -0.36
C GLY A 115 -5.92 -10.98 0.36
N VAL A 116 -6.38 -12.14 -0.16
CA VAL A 116 -6.09 -13.45 0.45
C VAL A 116 -4.60 -13.77 0.38
N ASP A 117 -3.98 -13.55 -0.78
CA ASP A 117 -2.56 -13.83 -0.99
C ASP A 117 -1.68 -12.94 -0.11
N ALA A 118 -2.04 -11.66 0.05
CA ALA A 118 -1.35 -10.75 0.95
C ALA A 118 -1.44 -11.22 2.42
N ARG A 119 -2.64 -11.61 2.88
CA ARG A 119 -2.86 -12.09 4.25
C ARG A 119 -2.25 -13.45 4.54
N ALA A 120 -2.07 -14.29 3.53
CA ALA A 120 -1.42 -15.60 3.68
C ALA A 120 0.03 -15.49 4.16
N ARG A 121 0.64 -14.30 4.08
CA ARG A 121 1.99 -14.02 4.59
C ARG A 121 2.01 -13.72 6.10
N PHE A 122 0.86 -13.63 6.77
CA PHE A 122 0.78 -13.26 8.18
C PHE A 122 0.86 -14.49 9.07
N GLU A 123 1.58 -14.36 10.18
CA GLU A 123 1.52 -15.34 11.26
C GLU A 123 0.39 -14.97 12.23
N GLU A 124 0.23 -13.68 12.53
CA GLU A 124 -0.90 -13.17 13.32
C GLU A 124 -1.45 -11.86 12.74
N GLU A 125 -2.79 -11.72 12.72
CA GLU A 125 -3.49 -10.49 12.39
C GLU A 125 -3.85 -9.73 13.67
N LEU A 126 -3.28 -8.53 13.85
CA LEU A 126 -3.44 -7.70 15.05
C LEU A 126 -4.57 -6.69 14.96
N VAL A 127 -4.78 -6.13 13.77
CA VAL A 127 -5.72 -5.04 13.54
C VAL A 127 -6.50 -5.37 12.29
N ARG A 128 -7.83 -5.42 12.40
CA ARG A 128 -8.74 -5.53 11.26
C ARG A 128 -9.86 -4.52 11.39
N ALA A 129 -9.89 -3.55 10.50
CA ALA A 129 -11.03 -2.66 10.34
C ALA A 129 -11.78 -3.01 9.04
N GLU A 130 -13.07 -3.35 9.15
CA GLU A 130 -13.90 -3.74 8.01
C GLU A 130 -15.34 -3.22 8.18
N ASP A 131 -15.81 -2.43 7.21
CA ASP A 131 -17.19 -1.92 7.14
C ASP A 131 -17.73 -1.35 8.48
N GLY A 132 -16.92 -0.53 9.15
CA GLY A 132 -17.22 0.09 10.44
C GLY A 132 -16.96 -0.78 11.68
N ALA A 133 -16.63 -2.06 11.51
CA ALA A 133 -16.22 -2.94 12.61
C ALA A 133 -14.69 -2.90 12.78
N LEU A 134 -14.23 -2.88 14.03
CA LEU A 134 -12.83 -2.96 14.39
C LEU A 134 -12.59 -4.19 15.26
N THR A 135 -11.63 -5.02 14.87
CA THR A 135 -11.06 -6.08 15.70
C THR A 135 -9.60 -5.73 15.98
N GLU A 136 -9.24 -5.69 17.26
CA GLU A 136 -7.86 -5.54 17.70
C GLU A 136 -7.47 -6.72 18.59
N ARG A 137 -6.24 -7.20 18.42
CA ARG A 137 -5.64 -8.25 19.24
C ARG A 137 -4.33 -7.73 19.79
N GLU A 138 -4.04 -8.06 21.04
CA GLU A 138 -2.71 -7.83 21.58
C GLU A 138 -1.71 -8.70 20.83
N ALA A 139 -0.59 -8.09 20.46
CA ALA A 139 0.54 -8.79 19.87
C ALA A 139 1.05 -9.86 20.84
N SER A 140 1.22 -11.08 20.34
CA SER A 140 2.08 -12.04 21.02
C SER A 140 3.46 -11.41 21.24
N PRO A 141 4.14 -11.68 22.37
CA PRO A 141 5.40 -11.04 22.69
C PRO A 141 6.48 -11.43 21.68
N VAL A 142 6.78 -10.52 20.75
CA VAL A 142 7.90 -10.62 19.81
C VAL A 142 9.01 -9.71 20.28
N ARG A 143 10.24 -10.21 20.22
CA ARG A 143 11.44 -9.40 20.39
C ARG A 143 12.25 -9.49 19.13
N ALA A 144 12.50 -8.33 18.53
CA ALA A 144 13.38 -8.24 17.38
C ALA A 144 14.74 -8.89 17.67
N ARG A 145 15.22 -9.67 16.72
CA ARG A 145 16.53 -10.31 16.77
C ARG A 145 17.60 -9.35 16.26
N PRO A 146 18.86 -9.46 16.71
CA PRO A 146 19.95 -8.59 16.25
C PRO A 146 20.09 -8.55 14.72
N GLU A 147 19.89 -9.67 14.04
CA GLU A 147 19.96 -9.82 12.59
C GLU A 147 18.82 -9.14 11.82
N GLU A 148 17.71 -8.79 12.48
CA GLU A 148 16.58 -8.09 11.85
C GLU A 148 16.85 -6.59 11.69
N GLY A 149 17.88 -6.08 12.39
CA GLY A 149 18.27 -4.68 12.33
C GLY A 149 17.14 -3.73 12.75
N PRO A 150 17.08 -2.52 12.17
CA PRO A 150 16.02 -1.55 12.47
C PRO A 150 14.69 -1.84 11.73
N GLY A 151 14.73 -2.72 10.73
CA GLY A 151 13.57 -3.28 10.04
C GLY A 151 12.88 -2.37 9.02
N VAL A 152 12.13 -2.96 8.09
CA VAL A 152 11.26 -2.29 7.13
C VAL A 152 9.79 -2.52 7.46
N VAL A 153 8.89 -1.77 6.82
CA VAL A 153 7.46 -2.11 6.72
C VAL A 153 7.04 -2.14 5.25
N VAL A 154 6.29 -3.16 4.88
CA VAL A 154 5.62 -3.25 3.59
C VAL A 154 4.20 -2.77 3.74
N VAL A 155 3.78 -1.85 2.88
CA VAL A 155 2.39 -1.43 2.73
C VAL A 155 1.89 -1.91 1.38
N THR A 156 0.80 -2.68 1.38
CA THR A 156 0.10 -3.13 0.18
C THR A 156 -1.24 -2.40 0.11
N LEU A 157 -1.44 -1.63 -0.96
CA LEU A 157 -2.64 -0.85 -1.25
C LEU A 157 -3.32 -1.41 -2.50
N LEU A 158 -4.51 -1.96 -2.34
CA LEU A 158 -5.35 -2.43 -3.44
C LEU A 158 -6.45 -1.40 -3.66
N VAL A 159 -6.68 -1.01 -4.91
CA VAL A 159 -7.71 -0.01 -5.24
C VAL A 159 -8.49 -0.47 -6.44
N ALA A 160 -9.81 -0.48 -6.31
CA ALA A 160 -10.75 -0.68 -7.39
C ALA A 160 -11.53 0.62 -7.64
N ALA A 161 -11.54 1.11 -8.87
CA ALA A 161 -12.19 2.36 -9.24
C ALA A 161 -13.04 2.20 -10.51
N ARG A 162 -14.03 3.07 -10.70
CA ARG A 162 -14.85 3.14 -11.93
C ARG A 162 -14.12 3.89 -13.05
N GLU A 163 -13.26 4.82 -12.69
CA GLU A 163 -12.38 5.50 -13.63
C GLU A 163 -11.10 4.69 -13.87
N GLU A 164 -10.45 4.99 -14.97
CA GLU A 164 -9.17 4.42 -15.35
C GLU A 164 -8.05 4.93 -14.43
N ILE A 165 -7.25 4.01 -13.89
CA ILE A 165 -6.12 4.30 -13.02
C ILE A 165 -4.85 4.29 -13.87
N LEU A 166 -3.93 5.23 -13.61
CA LEU A 166 -2.66 5.30 -14.33
C LEU A 166 -1.85 4.01 -14.20
N ASP A 167 -1.46 3.44 -15.34
CA ASP A 167 -0.53 2.31 -15.38
C ASP A 167 0.90 2.74 -15.08
N VAL A 168 1.55 1.99 -14.19
CA VAL A 168 3.01 2.07 -13.99
C VAL A 168 3.65 0.98 -14.83
N ILE A 169 4.38 1.37 -15.88
CA ILE A 169 5.08 0.43 -16.77
C ILE A 169 6.38 -0.08 -16.15
N GLU A 170 7.14 0.83 -15.53
CA GLU A 170 8.41 0.54 -14.86
C GLU A 170 8.19 0.65 -13.35
N GLN A 171 8.10 -0.47 -12.66
CA GLN A 171 7.81 -0.49 -11.22
C GLN A 171 8.98 0.03 -10.37
N THR A 172 10.17 0.16 -10.93
CA THR A 172 11.32 0.80 -10.27
C THR A 172 11.28 2.33 -10.35
N ASP A 173 10.37 2.93 -11.16
CA ASP A 173 10.18 4.38 -11.27
C ASP A 173 9.33 4.94 -10.12
N ALA A 174 10.01 5.48 -9.11
CA ALA A 174 9.38 6.08 -7.95
C ALA A 174 8.56 7.34 -8.29
N ALA A 175 8.90 8.06 -9.36
CA ALA A 175 8.11 9.20 -9.81
C ALA A 175 6.79 8.73 -10.45
N ALA A 176 6.78 7.63 -11.20
CA ALA A 176 5.56 7.01 -11.72
C ALA A 176 4.63 6.55 -10.60
N ILE A 177 5.17 5.83 -9.61
CA ILE A 177 4.40 5.41 -8.42
C ILE A 177 3.84 6.63 -7.67
N GLY A 178 4.63 7.70 -7.54
CA GLY A 178 4.17 8.95 -6.93
C GLY A 178 2.99 9.59 -7.68
N ARG A 179 2.99 9.55 -9.02
CA ARG A 179 1.86 10.03 -9.85
C ARG A 179 0.63 9.15 -9.67
N LEU A 180 0.80 7.83 -9.67
CA LEU A 180 -0.25 6.84 -9.42
C LEU A 180 -0.92 7.07 -8.06
N LEU A 181 -0.15 7.09 -6.97
CA LEU A 181 -0.67 7.35 -5.62
C LEU A 181 -1.35 8.72 -5.52
N GLY A 182 -0.82 9.72 -6.24
CA GLY A 182 -1.44 11.03 -6.35
C GLY A 182 -2.81 11.01 -7.02
N GLN A 183 -2.99 10.23 -8.09
CA GLN A 183 -4.30 10.03 -8.73
C GLN A 183 -5.26 9.27 -7.80
N VAL A 184 -4.82 8.12 -7.29
CA VAL A 184 -5.61 7.28 -6.38
C VAL A 184 -6.11 8.08 -5.17
N GLY A 185 -5.26 8.94 -4.59
CA GLY A 185 -5.63 9.78 -3.45
C GLY A 185 -6.66 10.87 -3.74
N ARG A 186 -6.98 11.13 -5.02
CA ARG A 186 -8.01 12.08 -5.45
C ARG A 186 -9.34 11.42 -5.84
N LEU A 187 -9.42 10.10 -5.83
CA LEU A 187 -10.65 9.38 -6.13
C LEU A 187 -11.78 9.82 -5.19
N GLY A 188 -12.89 10.25 -5.79
CA GLY A 188 -14.10 10.63 -5.06
C GLY A 188 -14.87 9.41 -4.57
N ALA A 189 -15.86 9.66 -3.71
CA ALA A 189 -16.75 8.63 -3.18
C ALA A 189 -17.54 7.89 -4.27
N ASP A 190 -17.83 8.55 -5.40
CA ASP A 190 -18.57 7.98 -6.53
C ASP A 190 -17.71 7.06 -7.41
N ASP A 191 -16.42 7.39 -7.54
CA ASP A 191 -15.47 6.66 -8.39
C ASP A 191 -14.81 5.49 -7.65
N LEU A 192 -14.63 5.62 -6.33
CA LEU A 192 -14.05 4.58 -5.49
C LEU A 192 -15.02 3.40 -5.27
N VAL A 193 -14.71 2.25 -5.87
CA VAL A 193 -15.48 1.02 -5.69
C VAL A 193 -15.11 0.32 -4.40
N ALA A 194 -13.81 0.08 -4.18
CA ALA A 194 -13.27 -0.56 -2.99
C ALA A 194 -11.79 -0.24 -2.83
N PHE A 195 -11.29 -0.27 -1.60
CA PHE A 195 -9.84 -0.31 -1.38
C PHE A 195 -9.50 -1.13 -0.15
N GLU A 196 -8.27 -1.63 -0.11
CA GLU A 196 -7.73 -2.35 1.03
C GLU A 196 -6.31 -1.86 1.27
N VAL A 197 -6.00 -1.55 2.52
CA VAL A 197 -4.64 -1.24 2.93
C VAL A 197 -4.18 -2.25 3.97
N ILE A 198 -3.03 -2.81 3.70
CA ILE A 198 -2.42 -3.90 4.44
C ILE A 198 -1.02 -3.46 4.81
N TRP A 199 -0.57 -3.69 6.05
CA TRP A 199 0.81 -3.42 6.40
C TRP A 199 1.41 -4.50 7.29
N SER A 200 2.70 -4.75 7.05
CA SER A 200 3.46 -5.78 7.75
C SER A 200 4.96 -5.42 7.80
N PRO A 201 5.63 -5.51 8.96
CA PRO A 201 5.05 -5.78 10.27
C PRO A 201 4.08 -4.70 10.74
N ALA A 202 3.17 -5.02 11.64
CA ALA A 202 2.21 -4.08 12.24
C ALA A 202 2.59 -3.63 13.65
N ALA A 203 3.25 -4.50 14.42
CA ALA A 203 3.83 -4.11 15.69
C ALA A 203 5.22 -3.50 15.47
N GLU A 204 5.56 -2.48 16.24
CA GLU A 204 6.89 -1.85 16.16
C GLU A 204 8.02 -2.82 16.58
N ALA A 205 7.73 -3.67 17.57
CA ALA A 205 8.66 -4.66 18.11
C ALA A 205 8.89 -5.86 17.18
N ASP A 206 7.98 -6.09 16.23
CA ASP A 206 8.17 -7.06 15.15
C ASP A 206 8.91 -6.37 14.00
N ARG A 207 10.05 -6.92 13.59
CA ARG A 207 10.95 -6.32 12.61
C ARG A 207 11.19 -7.29 11.48
N MET A 208 11.11 -6.77 10.26
CA MET A 208 11.45 -7.49 9.04
C MET A 208 12.72 -6.90 8.46
N SER A 209 13.77 -7.71 8.30
CA SER A 209 14.99 -7.26 7.61
C SER A 209 14.76 -7.09 6.09
N THR A 210 15.66 -6.41 5.38
CA THR A 210 15.61 -6.36 3.92
C THR A 210 15.86 -7.72 3.27
N TYR A 211 16.68 -8.58 3.89
CA TYR A 211 16.85 -9.96 3.44
C TYR A 211 15.55 -10.76 3.55
N GLU A 212 14.86 -10.64 4.68
CA GLU A 212 13.57 -11.30 4.89
C GLU A 212 12.47 -10.72 3.99
N LEU A 213 12.50 -9.41 3.71
CA LEU A 213 11.65 -8.75 2.72
C LEU A 213 11.79 -9.42 1.35
N GLU A 214 13.01 -9.54 0.82
CA GLU A 214 13.28 -10.12 -0.50
C GLU A 214 12.83 -11.59 -0.60
N VAL A 215 12.89 -12.33 0.51
CA VAL A 215 12.40 -13.71 0.56
C VAL A 215 10.86 -13.78 0.61
N ARG A 216 10.20 -12.88 1.36
CA ARG A 216 8.75 -12.90 1.55
C ARG A 216 7.94 -12.20 0.45
N TYR A 217 8.58 -11.26 -0.22
CA TYR A 217 7.99 -10.42 -1.27
C TYR A 217 8.90 -10.45 -2.50
N PRO A 218 9.06 -11.62 -3.16
CA PRO A 218 9.93 -11.76 -4.32
C PRO A 218 9.50 -10.90 -5.51
N GLU A 219 8.26 -10.40 -5.51
CA GLU A 219 7.74 -9.46 -6.51
C GLU A 219 8.26 -8.02 -6.35
N LEU A 220 8.77 -7.65 -5.18
CA LEU A 220 9.26 -6.30 -4.90
C LEU A 220 10.65 -6.08 -5.49
N GLU A 221 10.80 -5.00 -6.24
CA GLU A 221 12.08 -4.60 -6.84
C GLU A 221 12.59 -3.32 -6.19
N LYS A 222 13.93 -3.21 -6.06
CA LYS A 222 14.57 -2.02 -5.51
C LYS A 222 14.29 -0.84 -6.45
N LEU A 223 13.81 0.26 -5.90
CA LEU A 223 13.54 1.48 -6.67
C LEU A 223 14.83 2.04 -7.28
N ASP A 224 14.72 2.58 -8.49
CA ASP A 224 15.80 3.32 -9.13
C ASP A 224 16.02 4.64 -8.38
N GLU A 225 17.25 4.81 -7.88
CA GLU A 225 17.65 5.94 -7.03
C GLU A 225 17.55 7.27 -7.79
N ASP A 226 17.73 7.25 -9.12
CA ASP A 226 17.67 8.44 -9.98
C ASP A 226 16.24 8.95 -10.20
N THR A 227 15.23 8.14 -9.89
CA THR A 227 13.80 8.50 -10.03
C THR A 227 13.27 9.24 -8.80
N LEU A 228 14.04 9.28 -7.71
CA LEU A 228 13.77 10.06 -6.51
C LEU A 228 14.66 11.32 -6.47
N ALA A 229 14.14 12.42 -7.03
CA ALA A 229 14.85 13.69 -7.06
C ALA A 229 15.40 14.09 -5.67
N GLY A 230 16.69 14.45 -5.64
CA GLY A 230 17.37 14.96 -4.45
C GLY A 230 17.80 13.90 -3.44
N ARG A 231 17.75 12.61 -3.75
CA ARG A 231 18.18 11.51 -2.87
C ARG A 231 19.36 10.76 -3.47
N THR A 232 20.25 10.29 -2.60
CA THR A 232 21.29 9.30 -2.92
C THR A 232 21.35 8.25 -1.80
N PHE A 233 22.08 7.16 -2.00
CA PHE A 233 22.34 6.13 -0.99
C PHE A 233 23.82 6.09 -0.62
N CYS A 234 24.11 6.00 0.67
CA CYS A 234 25.48 5.92 1.15
C CYS A 234 26.10 4.57 0.79
N GLU A 235 27.22 4.57 0.07
CA GLU A 235 27.95 3.35 -0.28
C GLU A 235 28.44 2.56 0.94
N SER A 236 28.65 3.23 2.09
CA SER A 236 29.15 2.59 3.31
C SER A 236 28.06 1.92 4.15
N CYS A 237 26.92 2.58 4.35
CA CYS A 237 25.86 2.05 5.22
C CYS A 237 24.56 1.71 4.50
N GLY A 238 24.46 1.95 3.19
CA GLY A 238 23.22 1.82 2.42
C GLY A 238 22.13 2.82 2.82
N GLY A 239 22.46 3.77 3.70
CA GLY A 239 21.50 4.73 4.24
C GLY A 239 21.20 5.83 3.21
N PRO A 240 19.93 6.08 2.89
CA PRO A 240 19.54 7.17 2.00
C PRO A 240 19.68 8.55 2.64
N TYR A 241 20.11 9.55 1.88
CA TYR A 241 20.24 10.93 2.35
C TYR A 241 20.16 11.94 1.20
N PRO A 242 19.91 13.24 1.50
CA PRO A 242 19.86 14.26 0.47
C PRO A 242 21.21 14.40 -0.26
N ALA A 243 21.17 14.46 -1.59
CA ALA A 243 22.37 14.51 -2.44
C ALA A 243 23.20 15.80 -2.24
N GLU A 244 22.62 16.85 -1.68
CA GLU A 244 23.29 18.10 -1.34
C GLU A 244 24.18 18.03 -0.09
N LEU A 245 24.09 16.96 0.71
CA LEU A 245 24.94 16.80 1.89
C LEU A 245 26.33 16.29 1.49
N GLY A 246 27.38 16.96 1.96
CA GLY A 246 28.76 16.53 1.73
C GLY A 246 29.16 15.24 2.46
N ALA A 247 28.36 14.77 3.41
CA ALA A 247 28.57 13.52 4.13
C ALA A 247 27.23 12.89 4.52
N CYS A 248 27.23 11.57 4.63
CA CYS A 248 26.11 10.78 5.11
C CYS A 248 25.79 11.17 6.57
N PRO A 249 24.57 11.65 6.87
CA PRO A 249 24.18 12.02 8.23
C PRO A 249 24.05 10.79 9.15
N HIS A 250 24.03 9.57 8.59
CA HIS A 250 23.85 8.33 9.35
C HIS A 250 25.15 7.77 9.90
N CYS A 251 26.23 7.80 9.10
CA CYS A 251 27.52 7.20 9.48
C CYS A 251 28.72 8.14 9.32
N GLY A 252 28.52 9.35 8.81
CA GLY A 252 29.59 10.32 8.57
C GLY A 252 30.44 10.02 7.34
N ALA A 253 30.14 8.97 6.57
CA ALA A 253 30.87 8.65 5.34
C ALA A 253 30.75 9.81 4.32
N PRO A 254 31.82 10.19 3.61
CA PRO A 254 31.79 11.28 2.65
C PRO A 254 30.90 10.96 1.45
N HIS A 255 30.24 11.98 0.89
CA HIS A 255 29.48 11.84 -0.36
C HIS A 255 30.44 11.72 -1.55
N PRO A 256 30.20 10.83 -2.55
CA PRO A 256 31.13 10.60 -3.66
C PRO A 256 31.48 11.86 -4.48
N SER A 257 30.56 12.81 -4.59
CA SER A 257 30.82 14.11 -5.25
C SER A 257 31.67 15.07 -4.43
N ALA A 258 31.71 14.93 -3.10
CA ALA A 258 32.54 15.75 -2.21
C ALA A 258 34.02 15.34 -2.25
N ALA A 259 34.34 14.13 -2.73
CA ALA A 259 35.71 13.65 -2.90
C ALA A 259 36.39 14.14 -4.21
N ARG A 260 35.66 14.87 -5.07
CA ARG A 260 36.14 15.37 -6.38
C ARG A 260 36.30 16.90 -6.44
N ALA A 261 36.07 17.61 -5.33
CA ALA A 261 36.33 19.05 -5.18
C ALA A 261 37.54 19.27 -4.26
#